data_AF-A0A4Q5XKK9-F1
#
_entry.id   AF-A0A4Q5XKK9-F1
#
_cell.length_a   1.000
_cell.length_b   1.000
_cell.length_c   1.000
_cell.angle_alpha   90.00
_cell.angle_beta   90.00
_cell.angle_gamma   90.00
#
_symmetry.space_group_name_H-M   'P 1'
#
loop_
_entity.id
_entity.type
_entity.pdbx_description
1 polymer ?
#
loop_
_entity_poly.entity_id
_entity_poly.type
_entity_poly.pdbx_seq_one_letter_code
_entity_poly.pdbx_strand_id
1 'polypeptide(L)'
;MPVDGAPVAMPGLRLATWLLGAACLTLACKGKPQRFTTTVEVMQVRTFGTTSKLTDVELKYAQCPADARQIMRLGKDFSACGQELKTGEKLKADVVLSWNRERGFYRNEVVRLGKCDVQLDPKDEANYQSVEACSDVKASGMVVGVRCDRGRSEELLAKCPWLRRD
;
A
#
# COMPACT_ATOMS: atom_id res chain seq x y z
N MET A 1 26.27 -41.34 -70.12
CA MET A 1 27.37 -42.19 -69.63
C MET A 1 27.79 -41.65 -68.28
N PRO A 2 27.84 -42.50 -67.24
CA PRO A 2 28.13 -42.10 -65.87
C PRO A 2 29.65 -41.98 -65.67
N VAL A 3 30.08 -41.15 -64.71
CA VAL A 3 31.37 -41.33 -64.02
C VAL A 3 31.20 -40.99 -62.55
N ASP A 4 31.57 -41.98 -61.75
CA ASP A 4 31.61 -42.03 -60.31
C ASP A 4 32.54 -40.99 -59.68
N GLY A 5 32.20 -40.58 -58.46
CA GLY A 5 33.05 -39.78 -57.59
C GLY A 5 32.56 -39.83 -56.14
N ALA A 6 33.15 -40.71 -55.35
CA ALA A 6 33.12 -40.72 -53.89
C ALA A 6 34.59 -40.81 -53.39
N PRO A 7 34.92 -40.66 -52.10
CA PRO A 7 34.39 -39.80 -51.03
C PRO A 7 35.53 -39.06 -50.28
N VAL A 8 35.26 -38.00 -49.50
CA VAL A 8 36.11 -37.67 -48.33
C VAL A 8 35.23 -37.16 -47.17
N ALA A 9 35.44 -37.78 -46.02
CA ALA A 9 34.77 -37.59 -44.75
C ALA A 9 35.15 -36.28 -44.04
N MET A 10 34.27 -35.76 -43.16
CA MET A 10 34.54 -35.61 -41.71
C MET A 10 33.38 -34.86 -40.98
N PRO A 11 33.31 -34.94 -39.63
CA PRO A 11 32.05 -35.15 -38.91
C PRO A 11 31.45 -33.92 -38.22
N GLY A 12 30.18 -34.05 -37.86
CA GLY A 12 29.68 -33.71 -36.53
C GLY A 12 29.52 -32.23 -36.18
N LEU A 13 28.28 -31.73 -36.23
CA LEU A 13 27.61 -31.22 -35.04
C LEU A 13 26.11 -31.02 -35.35
N ARG A 14 25.27 -31.87 -34.75
CA ARG A 14 23.83 -31.64 -34.69
C ARG A 14 23.59 -30.57 -33.62
N LEU A 15 23.09 -29.41 -34.00
CA LEU A 15 22.39 -28.51 -33.07
C LEU A 15 21.23 -27.87 -33.84
N ALA A 16 20.04 -28.41 -33.58
CA ALA A 16 18.77 -27.88 -34.01
C ALA A 16 18.44 -26.65 -33.16
N THR A 17 18.25 -25.49 -33.79
CA THR A 17 17.84 -24.27 -33.09
C THR A 17 16.45 -23.87 -33.56
N TRP A 18 15.45 -24.33 -32.82
CA TRP A 18 14.08 -23.80 -32.87
C TRP A 18 14.05 -22.47 -32.12
N LEU A 19 13.91 -21.35 -32.83
CA LEU A 19 13.63 -20.05 -32.21
C LEU A 19 12.12 -19.91 -32.02
N LEU A 20 11.63 -20.27 -30.83
CA LEU A 20 10.33 -19.87 -30.30
C LEU A 20 10.32 -18.36 -30.06
N GLY A 21 9.54 -17.62 -30.86
CA GLY A 21 9.16 -16.24 -30.58
C GLY A 21 8.01 -16.18 -29.58
N ALA A 22 8.31 -16.28 -28.28
CA ALA A 22 7.38 -15.96 -27.21
C ALA A 22 7.49 -14.45 -26.89
N ALA A 23 6.69 -13.63 -27.56
CA ALA A 23 6.49 -12.24 -27.19
C ALA A 23 5.82 -12.18 -25.81
N CYS A 24 6.60 -11.81 -24.79
CA CYS A 24 6.18 -11.71 -23.41
C CYS A 24 5.20 -10.55 -23.23
N LEU A 25 3.90 -10.84 -23.10
CA LEU A 25 2.88 -9.91 -22.61
C LEU A 25 3.13 -9.60 -21.12
N THR A 26 3.90 -8.56 -20.82
CA THR A 26 4.15 -8.09 -19.44
C THR A 26 3.15 -7.02 -18.97
N LEU A 27 1.86 -7.14 -19.31
CA LEU A 27 0.88 -6.05 -19.12
C LEU A 27 -0.28 -6.31 -18.14
N ALA A 28 -0.27 -7.34 -17.28
CA ALA A 28 -1.43 -7.60 -16.41
C ALA A 28 -1.19 -8.20 -15.01
N CYS A 29 -0.05 -7.96 -14.36
CA CYS A 29 0.14 -8.32 -12.94
C CYS A 29 0.14 -7.10 -12.00
N LYS A 30 -0.71 -6.10 -12.25
CA LYS A 30 -1.08 -5.13 -11.20
C LYS A 30 -2.02 -5.84 -10.22
N GLY A 31 -1.48 -6.14 -9.04
CA GLY A 31 -1.77 -7.33 -8.24
C GLY A 31 -3.17 -7.43 -7.64
N LYS A 32 -3.53 -8.67 -7.27
CA LYS A 32 -4.72 -8.98 -6.47
C LYS A 32 -4.70 -8.15 -5.17
N PRO A 33 -5.88 -7.75 -4.65
CA PRO A 33 -5.95 -7.06 -3.36
C PRO A 33 -5.20 -7.84 -2.28
N GLN A 34 -4.32 -7.17 -1.55
CA GLN A 34 -3.54 -7.73 -0.46
C GLN A 34 -4.16 -7.30 0.86
N ARG A 35 -4.25 -8.22 1.82
CA ARG A 35 -4.81 -7.96 3.15
C ARG A 35 -3.70 -7.97 4.20
N PHE A 36 -3.75 -6.99 5.09
CA PHE A 36 -2.81 -6.83 6.19
C PHE A 36 -3.58 -6.60 7.48
N THR A 37 -3.03 -7.07 8.59
CA THR A 37 -3.50 -6.70 9.93
C THR A 37 -2.39 -5.92 10.62
N THR A 38 -2.75 -4.77 11.19
CA THR A 38 -1.80 -3.86 11.85
C THR A 38 -2.37 -3.33 13.15
N THR A 39 -1.57 -2.56 13.89
CA THR A 39 -2.02 -1.84 15.09
C THR A 39 -2.05 -0.35 14.78
N VAL A 40 -3.18 0.28 15.10
CA VAL A 40 -3.36 1.72 15.03
C VAL A 40 -3.64 2.28 16.41
N GLU A 41 -3.24 3.52 16.62
CA GLU A 41 -3.62 4.33 17.76
C GLU A 41 -4.68 5.35 17.32
N VAL A 42 -5.77 5.44 18.07
CA VAL A 42 -6.82 6.42 17.82
C VAL A 42 -6.31 7.78 18.27
N MET A 43 -6.02 8.67 17.33
CA MET A 43 -5.54 10.03 17.63
C MET A 43 -6.70 10.97 17.95
N GLN A 44 -7.82 10.79 17.25
CA GLN A 44 -8.99 11.64 17.41
C GLN A 44 -10.27 10.93 16.97
N VAL A 45 -11.36 11.18 17.68
CA VAL A 45 -12.73 10.79 17.30
C VAL A 45 -13.62 12.03 17.38
N ARG A 46 -14.34 12.35 16.31
CA ARG A 46 -15.34 13.44 16.28
C ARG A 46 -16.63 12.90 15.71
N THR A 47 -17.75 13.14 16.38
CA THR A 47 -19.07 12.73 15.89
C THR A 47 -19.90 13.96 15.54
N PHE A 48 -20.56 13.92 14.38
CA PHE A 48 -21.39 14.99 13.84
C PHE A 48 -22.81 14.50 13.56
N GLY A 49 -23.76 15.43 13.56
CA GLY A 49 -25.14 15.18 13.18
C GLY A 49 -25.97 14.48 14.28
N THR A 50 -27.18 14.99 14.50
CA THR A 50 -28.15 14.39 15.44
C THR A 50 -28.96 13.27 14.78
N THR A 51 -29.28 13.40 13.49
CA THR A 51 -30.09 12.45 12.69
C THR A 51 -29.25 11.51 11.82
N SER A 52 -28.23 12.03 11.13
CA SER A 52 -27.24 11.25 10.39
C SER A 52 -25.91 11.30 11.13
N LYS A 53 -25.75 10.43 12.13
CA LYS A 53 -24.48 10.32 12.88
C LYS A 53 -23.35 9.98 11.91
N LEU A 54 -22.41 10.90 11.77
CA LEU A 54 -21.14 10.71 11.07
C LEU A 54 -20.03 10.72 12.11
N THR A 55 -19.02 9.88 11.93
CA THR A 55 -17.86 9.85 12.83
C THR A 55 -16.58 10.01 12.03
N ASP A 56 -15.83 11.08 12.30
CA ASP A 56 -14.48 11.25 11.82
C ASP A 56 -13.53 10.59 12.82
N VAL A 57 -12.64 9.73 12.32
CA VAL A 57 -11.60 9.05 13.10
C VAL A 57 -10.25 9.35 12.47
N GLU A 58 -9.32 9.87 13.27
CA GLU A 58 -7.90 9.97 12.92
C GLU A 58 -7.16 8.82 13.60
N LEU A 59 -6.42 8.05 12.81
CA LEU A 59 -5.63 6.92 13.25
C LEU A 59 -4.15 7.16 12.95
N LYS A 60 -3.27 6.72 13.84
CA LYS A 60 -1.82 6.63 13.60
C LYS A 60 -1.39 5.18 13.57
N TYR A 61 -0.63 4.77 12.55
CA TYR A 61 -0.10 3.41 12.49
C TYR A 61 1.04 3.24 13.51
N ALA A 62 0.77 2.53 14.61
CA ALA A 62 1.64 2.48 15.78
C ALA A 62 3.01 1.81 15.52
N GLN A 63 3.09 0.98 14.48
CA GLN A 63 4.28 0.18 14.20
C GLN A 63 5.19 0.80 13.13
N CYS A 64 4.73 1.84 12.43
CA CYS A 64 5.48 2.42 11.31
C CYS A 64 6.55 3.41 11.79
N PRO A 65 7.75 3.44 11.18
CA PRO A 65 8.84 4.35 11.56
C PRO A 65 8.54 5.81 11.22
N ALA A 66 7.65 6.08 10.26
CA ALA A 66 7.20 7.43 9.90
C ALA A 66 5.89 7.79 10.63
N ASP A 67 5.56 9.09 10.68
CA ASP A 67 4.23 9.55 11.10
C ASP A 67 3.22 9.26 9.99
N ALA A 68 2.71 8.04 9.99
CA ALA A 68 1.71 7.56 9.06
C ALA A 68 0.33 7.66 9.72
N ARG A 69 -0.53 8.52 9.16
CA ARG A 69 -1.88 8.79 9.66
C ARG A 69 -2.94 8.51 8.62
N GLN A 70 -4.08 8.01 9.08
CA GLN A 70 -5.26 7.77 8.29
C GLN A 70 -6.43 8.56 8.87
N ILE A 71 -7.04 9.42 8.08
CA ILE A 71 -8.25 10.15 8.43
C ILE A 71 -9.40 9.47 7.69
N MET A 72 -10.48 9.18 8.41
CA MET A 72 -11.64 8.47 7.89
C MET A 72 -12.92 9.13 8.38
N ARG A 73 -13.81 9.46 7.45
CA ARG A 73 -15.20 9.83 7.72
C ARG A 73 -16.08 8.61 7.53
N LEU A 74 -16.80 8.26 8.58
CA LEU A 74 -17.53 7.00 8.67
C LEU A 74 -19.01 7.26 8.91
N GLY A 75 -19.83 6.43 8.27
CA GLY A 75 -21.28 6.51 8.32
C GLY A 75 -21.88 5.97 9.62
N LYS A 76 -23.22 6.04 9.68
CA LYS A 76 -24.04 5.67 10.85
C LYS A 76 -23.74 4.28 11.41
N ASP A 77 -23.49 3.29 10.54
CA ASP A 77 -23.24 1.90 10.97
C ASP A 77 -21.97 1.78 11.80
N PHE A 78 -20.90 2.44 11.35
CA PHE A 78 -19.69 2.55 12.14
C PHE A 78 -19.91 3.43 13.39
N SER A 79 -20.61 4.56 13.27
CA SER A 79 -20.92 5.43 14.40
C SER A 79 -21.72 4.75 15.51
N ALA A 80 -22.38 3.62 15.26
CA ALA A 80 -23.00 2.80 16.29
C ALA A 80 -21.99 1.87 16.99
N CYS A 81 -21.13 1.21 16.21
CA CYS A 81 -20.14 0.28 16.74
C CYS A 81 -18.97 0.99 17.45
N GLY A 82 -18.50 2.10 16.88
CA GLY A 82 -17.32 2.85 17.30
C GLY A 82 -17.56 3.86 18.42
N GLN A 83 -18.75 3.88 19.06
CA GLN A 83 -19.05 4.83 20.14
C GLN A 83 -18.13 4.67 21.36
N GLU A 84 -17.59 3.47 21.54
CA GLU A 84 -16.70 3.13 22.64
C GLU A 84 -15.24 3.50 22.37
N LEU A 85 -14.90 3.91 21.15
CA LEU A 85 -13.53 4.25 20.76
C LEU A 85 -13.04 5.46 21.54
N LYS A 86 -11.84 5.34 22.12
CA LYS A 86 -11.22 6.43 22.89
C LYS A 86 -9.93 6.90 22.23
N THR A 87 -9.68 8.20 22.31
CA THR A 87 -8.36 8.75 21.97
C THR A 87 -7.27 8.08 22.82
N GLY A 88 -6.16 7.74 22.21
CA GLY A 88 -5.03 6.99 22.78
C GLY A 88 -5.21 5.46 22.78
N GLU A 89 -6.40 4.96 22.43
CA GLU A 89 -6.64 3.52 22.37
C GLU A 89 -5.88 2.88 21.20
N LYS A 90 -5.25 1.73 21.47
CA LYS A 90 -4.56 0.94 20.45
C LYS A 90 -5.40 -0.26 20.04
N LEU A 91 -5.70 -0.33 18.75
CA LEU A 91 -6.61 -1.31 18.18
C LEU A 91 -5.98 -2.05 17.01
N LYS A 92 -6.43 -3.28 16.78
CA LYS A 92 -6.14 -3.97 15.53
C LYS A 92 -6.93 -3.31 14.40
N ALA A 93 -6.30 -3.14 13.25
CA ALA A 93 -6.95 -2.69 12.03
C ALA A 93 -6.62 -3.66 10.89
N ASP A 94 -7.63 -4.03 10.11
CA ASP A 94 -7.43 -4.77 8.87
C ASP A 94 -7.41 -3.78 7.71
N VAL A 95 -6.38 -3.86 6.88
CA VAL A 95 -6.11 -2.95 5.77
C VAL A 95 -6.05 -3.75 4.47
N VAL A 96 -6.74 -3.28 3.44
CA VAL A 96 -6.68 -3.82 2.09
C VAL A 96 -5.89 -2.87 1.21
N LEU A 97 -4.82 -3.38 0.58
CA LEU A 97 -4.07 -2.68 -0.46
C LEU A 97 -4.56 -3.17 -1.82
N SER A 98 -5.02 -2.27 -2.67
CA SER A 98 -5.51 -2.60 -4.02
C SER A 98 -5.02 -1.60 -5.06
N TRP A 99 -4.82 -2.06 -6.30
CA TRP A 99 -4.46 -1.17 -7.39
C TRP A 99 -5.67 -0.39 -7.89
N ASN A 100 -5.64 0.94 -7.78
CA ASN A 100 -6.66 1.79 -8.38
C ASN A 100 -6.31 2.05 -9.86
N ARG A 101 -7.03 1.41 -10.77
CA ARG A 101 -6.80 1.54 -12.22
C ARG A 101 -7.03 2.96 -12.74
N GLU A 102 -8.03 3.66 -12.22
CA GLU A 102 -8.40 5.01 -12.67
C GLU A 102 -7.34 6.04 -12.27
N ARG A 103 -6.78 5.91 -11.07
CA ARG A 103 -5.80 6.86 -10.54
C ARG A 103 -4.34 6.46 -10.78
N GLY A 104 -4.10 5.25 -11.26
CA GLY A 104 -2.75 4.78 -11.60
C GLY A 104 -1.83 4.57 -10.40
N PHE A 105 -2.38 4.29 -9.21
CA PHE A 105 -1.61 4.07 -7.99
C PHE A 105 -2.30 3.06 -7.04
N TYR A 106 -1.55 2.48 -6.10
CA TYR A 106 -2.11 1.66 -5.03
C TYR A 106 -2.88 2.50 -4.00
N ARG A 107 -4.05 2.02 -3.61
CA ARG A 107 -4.87 2.56 -2.53
C ARG A 107 -4.92 1.56 -1.39
N ASN A 108 -4.75 2.06 -0.17
CA ASN A 108 -5.07 1.33 1.03
C ASN A 108 -6.43 1.75 1.59
N GLU A 109 -7.14 0.79 2.16
CA GLU A 109 -8.44 0.99 2.76
C GLU A 109 -8.48 0.21 4.06
N VAL A 110 -8.78 0.89 5.16
CA VAL A 110 -9.10 0.21 6.43
C VAL A 110 -10.49 -0.38 6.28
N VAL A 111 -10.61 -1.70 6.42
CA VAL A 111 -11.89 -2.42 6.28
C VAL A 111 -12.43 -2.91 7.62
N ARG A 112 -11.60 -2.90 8.66
CA ARG A 112 -12.00 -3.19 10.04
C ARG A 112 -11.14 -2.41 11.02
N LEU A 113 -11.75 -1.91 12.08
CA LEU A 113 -11.10 -1.29 13.22
C LEU A 113 -11.64 -1.90 14.51
N GLY A 114 -10.79 -2.65 15.22
CA GLY A 114 -11.18 -3.43 16.39
C GLY A 114 -12.25 -4.46 16.00
N LYS A 115 -13.44 -4.32 16.61
CA LYS A 115 -14.63 -5.15 16.31
C LYS A 115 -15.55 -4.56 15.24
N CYS A 116 -15.25 -3.36 14.74
CA CYS A 116 -16.12 -2.61 13.84
C CYS A 116 -15.69 -2.76 12.40
N ASP A 117 -16.60 -3.19 11.53
CA ASP A 117 -16.38 -3.14 10.09
C ASP A 117 -16.41 -1.68 9.62
N VAL A 118 -15.55 -1.37 8.65
CA VAL A 118 -15.33 -0.03 8.13
C VAL A 118 -15.67 -0.04 6.65
N GLN A 119 -16.57 0.85 6.26
CA GLN A 119 -16.92 1.08 4.86
C GLN A 119 -16.62 2.55 4.52
N LEU A 120 -15.55 2.76 3.77
CA LEU A 120 -15.15 4.09 3.29
C LEU A 120 -15.81 4.39 1.95
N ASP A 121 -16.32 5.60 1.78
CA ASP A 121 -16.68 6.09 0.47
C ASP A 121 -15.38 6.43 -0.30
N PRO A 122 -15.10 5.79 -1.46
CA PRO A 122 -13.96 6.11 -2.31
C PRO A 122 -13.91 7.55 -2.83
N LYS A 123 -15.05 8.24 -2.85
CA LYS A 123 -15.20 9.59 -3.40
C LYS A 123 -15.20 10.67 -2.33
N ASP A 124 -15.28 10.30 -1.05
CA ASP A 124 -15.24 11.27 0.04
C ASP A 124 -13.80 11.77 0.25
N GLU A 125 -13.59 13.06 -0.01
CA GLU A 125 -12.30 13.74 0.12
C GLU A 125 -11.81 13.82 1.58
N ALA A 126 -12.70 13.65 2.56
CA ALA A 126 -12.32 13.57 3.97
C ALA A 126 -11.53 12.29 4.28
N ASN A 127 -11.57 11.27 3.40
CA ASN A 127 -10.83 10.04 3.54
C ASN A 127 -9.44 10.16 2.89
N TYR A 128 -8.42 10.47 3.70
CA TYR A 128 -7.05 10.59 3.20
C TYR A 128 -6.02 9.98 4.13
N GLN A 129 -4.85 9.72 3.54
CA GLN A 129 -3.68 9.23 4.25
C GLN A 129 -2.55 10.25 4.15
N SER A 130 -1.96 10.57 5.30
CA SER A 130 -0.72 11.34 5.40
C SER A 130 0.42 10.41 5.84
N VAL A 131 1.60 10.58 5.25
CA VAL A 131 2.82 9.91 5.68
C VAL A 131 3.91 10.95 5.67
N GLU A 132 4.57 11.14 6.80
CA GLU A 132 5.64 12.11 6.95
C GLU A 132 6.77 11.52 7.79
N ALA A 133 7.99 11.54 7.25
CA ALA A 133 9.20 11.13 7.95
C ALA A 133 10.04 12.37 8.24
N CYS A 134 10.18 12.71 9.53
CA CYS A 134 10.95 13.87 9.97
C CYS A 134 12.31 13.44 10.53
N SER A 135 13.36 14.19 10.19
CA SER A 135 14.72 13.99 10.68
C SER A 135 15.37 15.33 11.06
N ASP A 136 16.20 15.33 12.09
CA ASP A 136 16.97 16.51 12.49
C ASP A 136 17.99 16.90 11.42
N VAL A 137 18.07 18.19 11.10
CA VAL A 137 19.15 18.78 10.31
C VAL A 137 20.23 19.24 11.27
N LYS A 138 21.46 18.75 11.08
CA LYS A 138 22.59 19.08 11.96
C LYS A 138 23.64 19.92 11.22
N ALA A 139 24.15 20.97 11.89
CA ALA A 139 25.32 21.73 11.46
C ALA A 139 26.31 21.80 12.63
N SER A 140 27.58 21.45 12.38
CA SER A 140 28.63 21.40 13.41
C SER A 140 28.24 20.58 14.65
N GLY A 141 27.48 19.49 14.46
CA GLY A 141 27.02 18.60 15.54
C GLY A 141 25.77 19.08 16.30
N MET A 142 25.31 20.31 16.07
CA MET A 142 24.11 20.87 16.69
C MET A 142 22.88 20.71 15.79
N VAL A 143 21.72 20.44 16.37
CA VAL A 143 20.44 20.45 15.63
C VAL A 143 20.07 21.89 15.30
N VAL A 144 19.95 22.20 14.01
CA VAL A 144 19.63 23.54 13.48
C VAL A 144 18.27 23.61 12.80
N GLY A 145 17.57 22.48 12.71
CA GLY A 145 16.22 22.42 12.14
C GLY A 145 15.71 20.99 12.03
N VAL A 146 14.53 20.85 11.45
CA VAL A 146 13.90 19.56 11.15
C VAL A 146 13.52 19.56 9.68
N ARG A 147 13.88 18.50 8.97
CA ARG A 147 13.43 18.24 7.60
C ARG A 147 12.42 17.11 7.64
N CYS A 148 11.24 17.36 7.11
CA CYS A 148 10.21 16.35 6.94
C CYS A 148 10.02 16.03 5.46
N ASP A 149 10.06 14.74 5.13
CA ASP A 149 9.84 14.22 3.80
C ASP A 149 8.49 13.50 3.75
N ARG A 150 7.71 13.76 2.69
CA ARG A 150 6.40 13.13 2.47
C ARG A 150 6.51 11.82 1.66
N GLY A 151 7.72 11.46 1.27
CA GLY A 151 8.07 10.21 0.63
C GLY A 151 7.88 9.02 1.55
N ARG A 152 7.73 7.85 0.95
CA ARG A 152 7.67 6.57 1.66
C ARG A 152 9.02 5.90 1.48
N SER A 153 9.84 5.93 2.53
CA SER A 153 11.17 5.28 2.49
C SER A 153 11.02 3.77 2.29
N GLU A 154 12.08 3.14 1.78
CA GLU A 154 12.12 1.67 1.65
C GLU A 154 11.95 0.98 3.00
N GLU A 155 12.56 1.54 4.06
CA GLU A 155 12.41 1.06 5.44
C GLU A 155 10.94 1.10 5.89
N LEU A 156 10.24 2.20 5.61
CA LEU A 156 8.82 2.33 5.92
C LEU A 156 8.01 1.27 5.17
N LEU A 157 8.25 1.09 3.88
CA LEU A 157 7.50 0.14 3.05
C LEU A 157 7.83 -1.33 3.38
N ALA A 158 9.03 -1.61 3.87
CA ALA A 158 9.40 -2.93 4.36
C ALA A 158 8.59 -3.30 5.61
N LYS A 159 8.40 -2.35 6.54
CA LYS A 159 7.66 -2.59 7.79
C LYS A 159 6.14 -2.41 7.63
N CYS A 160 5.73 -1.47 6.80
CA CYS A 160 4.33 -1.07 6.57
C CYS A 160 4.00 -1.10 5.07
N PRO A 161 3.98 -2.28 4.44
CA PRO A 161 3.81 -2.44 3.00
C PRO A 161 2.48 -1.91 2.46
N TRP A 162 1.44 -1.89 3.29
CA TRP A 162 0.14 -1.30 2.94
C TRP A 162 0.20 0.21 2.71
N LEU A 163 1.28 0.91 3.09
CA LEU A 163 1.42 2.33 2.80
C LEU A 163 1.87 2.61 1.36
N ARG A 164 2.26 1.62 0.56
CA ARG A 164 2.72 1.80 -0.82
C ARG A 164 1.71 2.56 -1.69
N ARG A 165 2.19 3.38 -2.63
CA ARG A 165 1.37 4.05 -3.65
C ARG A 165 1.75 3.69 -5.09
N ASP A 166 2.93 3.17 -5.33
CA ASP A 166 3.52 2.90 -6.65
C ASP A 166 3.54 1.41 -7.04
#